data_AF-A0A6A0B352-F1
#
_entry.id   AF-A0A6A0B352-F1
#
_cell.length_a   1.000
_cell.length_b   1.000
_cell.length_c   1.000
_cell.angle_alpha   90.00
_cell.angle_beta   90.00
_cell.angle_gamma   90.00
#
_symmetry.space_group_name_H-M   'P 1'
#
loop_
_entity.id
_entity.type
_entity.pdbx_description
1 polymer ?
#
loop_
_entity_poly.entity_id
_entity_poly.type
_entity_poly.pdbx_seq_one_letter_code
_entity_poly.pdbx_strand_id
1 'polypeptide(L)'
;MAAGHSIDPVRWREAFEVAMGRIAGRFTRVEPRLRAGRLVLGLLSDLPRKNCWTIAEWAGEAAPHGMQHLLPRASWDADGVRDDVREYVVEHLHDEAAVLVVDETGDVKKGTHTVGVQRQYTGTAGRIENSQAAVYPVYAGMRGHAAVDRELYIPRSWTSDPDRCRAAGLGEDTVFATKPDLARTMIERFLDAGHHVGWVTGDEVYGGNPKLRTAVQERGIGYVLAVACSAEVPTGAGKFRADALAAKVPKRAWQKLSAGRGAKGQRFYDWAVIDLAEPAPGRHQLLIRRNRSTGELAHYRCHSTTPASLATLVRVAGSRWRVEETFQSEKGLAGLDEHQVRRYPSWARWVTLAMPAHAFLAVVRADEHAHRPTPDDLIPLSCNEICRLFIALVVRPVRDAAHRLAWSDWRRRHQARSRTSHYRRQAASQT
;
A
#
# COMPACT_ATOMS: atom_id res chain seq x y z
N MET A 1 -36.95 1.19 -25.39
CA MET A 1 -35.59 0.63 -25.53
C MET A 1 -34.77 1.11 -24.35
N ALA A 2 -34.46 0.25 -23.39
CA ALA A 2 -33.67 0.62 -22.23
C ALA A 2 -32.25 0.96 -22.68
N ALA A 3 -31.75 2.14 -22.30
CA ALA A 3 -30.36 2.51 -22.51
C ALA A 3 -29.47 1.41 -21.91
N GLY A 4 -28.78 0.66 -22.76
CA GLY A 4 -27.94 -0.45 -22.34
C GLY A 4 -26.93 0.04 -21.30
N HIS A 5 -26.97 -0.55 -20.11
CA HIS A 5 -26.03 -0.28 -19.04
C HIS A 5 -24.60 -0.49 -19.58
N SER A 6 -23.89 0.61 -19.77
CA SER A 6 -22.60 0.67 -20.48
C SER A 6 -21.47 0.14 -19.59
N ILE A 7 -21.47 -1.17 -19.35
CA ILE A 7 -20.33 -1.93 -18.80
C ILE A 7 -19.88 -2.88 -19.90
N ASP A 8 -18.56 -2.98 -20.11
CA ASP A 8 -17.97 -3.91 -21.07
C ASP A 8 -17.12 -4.96 -20.33
N PRO A 9 -17.72 -6.13 -20.02
CA PRO A 9 -17.01 -7.22 -19.35
C PRO A 9 -15.86 -7.81 -20.19
N VAL A 10 -15.88 -7.65 -21.51
CA VAL A 10 -14.81 -8.14 -22.40
C VAL A 10 -13.58 -7.27 -22.23
N ARG A 11 -13.74 -5.94 -22.31
CA ARG A 11 -12.66 -4.98 -22.04
C ARG A 11 -12.03 -5.17 -20.66
N TRP A 12 -12.83 -5.44 -19.62
CA TRP A 12 -12.29 -5.68 -18.28
C TRP A 12 -11.51 -7.00 -18.18
N ARG A 13 -11.91 -8.03 -18.93
CA ARG A 13 -11.13 -9.27 -19.06
C ARG A 13 -9.80 -9.00 -19.73
N GLU A 14 -9.82 -8.29 -20.86
CA GLU A 14 -8.61 -7.91 -21.60
C GLU A 14 -7.67 -7.07 -20.74
N ALA A 15 -8.19 -6.07 -20.01
CA ALA A 15 -7.40 -5.27 -19.08
C ALA A 15 -6.73 -6.13 -17.98
N PHE A 16 -7.43 -7.14 -17.46
CA PHE A 16 -6.85 -8.08 -16.51
C PHE A 16 -5.76 -8.94 -17.15
N GLU A 17 -5.98 -9.42 -18.37
CA GLU A 17 -5.01 -10.20 -19.13
C GLU A 17 -3.76 -9.39 -19.49
N VAL A 18 -3.91 -8.10 -19.80
CA VAL A 18 -2.79 -7.15 -20.00
C VAL A 18 -2.00 -6.97 -18.71
N ALA A 19 -2.66 -6.72 -17.57
CA ALA A 19 -2.00 -6.58 -16.28
C ALA A 19 -1.21 -7.86 -15.90
N MET A 20 -1.81 -9.04 -16.09
CA MET A 20 -1.14 -10.32 -15.85
C MET A 20 -0.07 -10.65 -16.90
N GLY A 21 -0.24 -10.18 -18.13
CA GLY A 21 0.73 -10.28 -19.21
C GLY A 21 2.00 -9.49 -18.93
N ARG A 22 1.88 -8.32 -18.29
CA ARG A 22 3.01 -7.47 -17.88
C ARG A 22 4.01 -8.21 -17.01
N ILE A 23 3.52 -9.00 -16.05
CA ILE A 23 4.36 -9.71 -15.08
C ILE A 23 4.77 -11.11 -15.56
N ALA A 24 4.31 -11.54 -16.74
CA ALA A 24 4.46 -12.90 -17.22
C ALA A 24 5.93 -13.35 -17.37
N GLY A 25 6.81 -12.43 -17.77
CA GLY A 25 8.24 -12.69 -17.98
C GLY A 25 9.02 -13.00 -16.70
N ARG A 26 8.43 -12.78 -15.53
CA ARG A 26 9.07 -13.00 -14.22
C ARG A 26 8.94 -14.42 -13.69
N PHE A 27 8.24 -15.28 -14.43
CA PHE A 27 8.03 -16.68 -14.05
C PHE A 27 8.81 -17.60 -14.99
N THR A 28 9.66 -18.45 -14.40
CA THR A 28 10.48 -19.41 -15.16
C THR A 28 9.66 -20.47 -15.91
N ARG A 29 8.43 -20.74 -15.45
CA ARG A 29 7.55 -21.76 -16.02
C ARG A 29 6.11 -21.27 -16.15
N VAL A 30 5.38 -21.88 -17.07
CA VAL A 30 3.98 -21.53 -17.35
C VAL A 30 3.05 -21.87 -16.18
N GLU A 31 3.30 -22.93 -15.42
CA GLU A 31 2.39 -23.36 -14.35
C GLU A 31 2.38 -22.39 -13.15
N PRO A 32 3.53 -21.92 -12.61
CA PRO A 32 3.55 -20.84 -11.63
C PRO A 32 2.93 -19.54 -12.15
N ARG A 33 3.14 -19.19 -13.42
CA ARG A 33 2.54 -18.00 -14.06
C ARG A 33 1.01 -18.08 -14.07
N LEU A 34 0.44 -19.16 -14.60
CA LEU A 34 -1.01 -19.37 -14.64
C LEU A 34 -1.60 -19.40 -13.23
N ARG A 35 -0.87 -20.01 -12.27
CA ARG A 35 -1.30 -20.05 -10.88
C ARG A 35 -1.25 -18.67 -10.20
N ALA A 36 -0.27 -17.82 -10.53
CA ALA A 36 -0.23 -16.44 -10.06
C ALA A 36 -1.46 -15.66 -10.53
N GLY A 37 -1.86 -15.81 -11.81
CA GLY A 37 -3.12 -15.22 -12.31
C GLY A 37 -4.35 -15.71 -11.56
N ARG A 38 -4.43 -17.03 -11.27
CA ARG A 38 -5.51 -17.59 -10.44
C ARG A 38 -5.48 -17.09 -8.99
N LEU A 39 -4.29 -16.89 -8.42
CA LEU A 39 -4.15 -16.30 -7.09
C LEU A 39 -4.68 -14.86 -7.09
N VAL A 40 -4.27 -14.03 -8.05
CA VAL A 40 -4.71 -12.64 -8.21
C VAL A 40 -6.24 -12.57 -8.38
N LEU A 41 -6.82 -13.43 -9.22
CA LEU A 41 -8.29 -13.56 -9.33
C LEU A 41 -8.94 -13.95 -8.00
N GLY A 42 -8.35 -14.90 -7.27
CA GLY A 42 -8.83 -15.30 -5.94
C GLY A 42 -8.69 -14.20 -4.89
N LEU A 43 -7.68 -13.33 -5.00
CA LEU A 43 -7.54 -12.15 -4.16
C LEU A 43 -8.64 -11.11 -4.44
N LEU A 44 -9.11 -11.00 -5.68
CA LEU A 44 -10.24 -10.14 -6.06
C LEU A 44 -11.62 -10.74 -5.73
N SER A 45 -11.69 -12.03 -5.40
CA SER A 45 -12.96 -12.73 -5.20
C SER A 45 -13.77 -12.23 -3.99
N ASP A 46 -15.03 -12.64 -3.95
CA ASP A 46 -15.99 -12.44 -2.86
C ASP A 46 -15.83 -13.46 -1.71
N LEU A 47 -14.70 -14.18 -1.67
CA LEU A 47 -14.43 -15.14 -0.59
C LEU A 47 -14.45 -14.44 0.78
N PRO A 48 -15.13 -15.01 1.79
CA PRO A 48 -15.22 -14.42 3.12
C PRO A 48 -13.87 -14.37 3.85
N ARG A 49 -12.90 -15.18 3.39
CA ARG A 49 -11.51 -15.15 3.84
C ARG A 49 -10.59 -15.59 2.71
N LYS A 50 -9.60 -14.77 2.37
CA LYS A 50 -8.63 -15.00 1.29
C LYS A 50 -7.38 -15.65 1.85
N ASN A 51 -7.23 -16.95 1.62
CA ASN A 51 -6.01 -17.70 1.94
C ASN A 51 -5.75 -18.75 0.87
N CYS A 52 -4.59 -19.41 0.91
CA CYS A 52 -4.22 -20.38 -0.12
C CYS A 52 -5.22 -21.54 -0.28
N TRP A 53 -6.02 -21.87 0.73
CA TRP A 53 -6.99 -22.96 0.63
C TRP A 53 -8.28 -22.51 -0.03
N THR A 54 -8.87 -21.42 0.47
CA THR A 54 -10.11 -20.89 -0.09
C THR A 54 -9.92 -20.42 -1.53
N ILE A 55 -8.76 -19.80 -1.83
CA ILE A 55 -8.42 -19.41 -3.20
C ILE A 55 -8.17 -20.63 -4.08
N ALA A 56 -7.49 -21.67 -3.61
CA ALA A 56 -7.29 -22.89 -4.39
C ALA A 56 -8.62 -23.59 -4.74
N GLU A 57 -9.53 -23.71 -3.76
CA GLU A 57 -10.86 -24.27 -3.97
C GLU A 57 -11.65 -23.43 -4.98
N TRP A 58 -11.68 -22.12 -4.80
CA TRP A 58 -12.38 -21.19 -5.69
C TRP A 58 -11.81 -21.20 -7.12
N ALA A 59 -10.48 -21.31 -7.25
CA ALA A 59 -9.78 -21.38 -8.52
C ALA A 59 -9.87 -22.75 -9.21
N GLY A 60 -10.55 -23.73 -8.61
CA GLY A 60 -10.72 -25.06 -9.19
C GLY A 60 -9.52 -25.99 -9.05
N GLU A 61 -8.58 -25.72 -8.12
CA GLU A 61 -7.49 -26.65 -7.84
C GLU A 61 -7.98 -27.82 -6.96
N ALA A 62 -7.47 -29.02 -7.22
CA ALA A 62 -7.85 -30.23 -6.47
C ALA A 62 -7.41 -30.21 -4.98
N ALA A 63 -6.43 -29.37 -4.63
CA ALA A 63 -5.83 -29.29 -3.30
C ALA A 63 -5.09 -27.94 -3.13
N PRO A 64 -4.79 -27.49 -1.90
CA PRO A 64 -4.13 -26.19 -1.69
C PRO A 64 -2.63 -26.18 -2.02
N HIS A 65 -2.04 -27.33 -2.35
CA HIS A 65 -0.59 -27.49 -2.46
C HIS A 65 0.03 -26.64 -3.57
N GLY A 66 -0.70 -26.41 -4.67
CA GLY A 66 -0.23 -25.52 -5.75
C GLY A 66 -0.02 -24.10 -5.26
N MET A 67 -1.05 -23.50 -4.64
CA MET A 67 -0.98 -22.14 -4.07
C MET A 67 0.08 -22.05 -2.96
N GLN A 68 0.17 -23.08 -2.10
CA GLN A 68 1.19 -23.18 -1.06
C GLN A 68 2.61 -23.44 -1.60
N HIS A 69 2.76 -23.89 -2.85
CA HIS A 69 4.05 -24.01 -3.51
C HIS A 69 4.45 -22.67 -4.15
N LEU A 70 3.50 -21.98 -4.79
CA LEU A 70 3.72 -20.72 -5.50
C LEU A 70 4.49 -19.67 -4.67
N LEU A 71 4.10 -19.51 -3.40
CA LEU A 71 4.66 -18.47 -2.54
C LEU A 71 6.06 -18.84 -2.00
N PRO A 72 6.29 -19.95 -1.31
CA PRO A 72 7.61 -20.26 -0.74
C PRO A 72 8.61 -20.92 -1.70
N ARG A 73 8.17 -21.65 -2.74
CA ARG A 73 9.02 -22.63 -3.43
C ARG A 73 9.13 -22.45 -4.94
N ALA A 74 8.13 -21.89 -5.60
CA ALA A 74 8.21 -21.67 -7.05
C ALA A 74 9.39 -20.74 -7.40
N SER A 75 10.00 -20.95 -8.56
CA SER A 75 11.02 -20.06 -9.13
C SER A 75 10.32 -18.95 -9.91
N TRP A 76 10.35 -17.73 -9.36
CA TRP A 76 9.93 -16.50 -10.01
C TRP A 76 10.48 -15.29 -9.24
N ASP A 77 10.66 -14.20 -9.97
CA ASP A 77 11.28 -12.95 -9.51
C ASP A 77 10.23 -12.01 -8.92
N ALA A 78 10.14 -11.96 -7.58
CA ALA A 78 9.14 -11.13 -6.90
C ALA A 78 9.43 -9.63 -6.97
N ASP A 79 10.71 -9.27 -7.12
CA ASP A 79 11.15 -7.88 -7.21
C ASP A 79 10.95 -7.36 -8.63
N GLY A 80 11.23 -8.18 -9.65
CA GLY A 80 10.85 -7.88 -11.03
C GLY A 80 9.34 -7.78 -11.23
N VAL A 81 8.52 -8.58 -10.55
CA VAL A 81 7.05 -8.39 -10.57
C VAL A 81 6.67 -7.06 -9.93
N ARG A 82 7.28 -6.67 -8.81
CA ARG A 82 7.05 -5.35 -8.21
C ARG A 82 7.39 -4.24 -9.22
N ASP A 83 8.53 -4.34 -9.88
CA ASP A 83 8.97 -3.34 -10.87
C ASP A 83 8.00 -3.28 -12.05
N ASP A 84 7.57 -4.41 -12.61
CA ASP A 84 6.56 -4.47 -13.68
C ASP A 84 5.22 -3.85 -13.26
N VAL A 85 4.81 -4.01 -12.00
CA VAL A 85 3.60 -3.39 -11.45
C VAL A 85 3.76 -1.88 -11.29
N ARG A 86 4.93 -1.40 -10.86
CA ARG A 86 5.26 0.04 -10.85
C ARG A 86 5.11 0.62 -12.25
N GLU A 87 5.70 -0.03 -13.26
CA GLU A 87 5.60 0.41 -14.65
C GLU A 87 4.14 0.48 -15.10
N TYR A 88 3.35 -0.57 -14.82
CA TYR A 88 1.93 -0.61 -15.16
C TYR A 88 1.14 0.54 -14.51
N VAL A 89 1.39 0.82 -13.22
CA VAL A 89 0.73 1.92 -12.49
C VAL A 89 1.11 3.28 -13.05
N VAL A 90 2.40 3.54 -13.27
CA VAL A 90 2.89 4.85 -13.77
C VAL A 90 2.38 5.11 -15.19
N GLU A 91 2.39 4.11 -16.06
CA GLU A 91 1.88 4.20 -17.44
C GLU A 91 0.39 4.53 -17.46
N HIS A 92 -0.44 3.77 -16.74
CA HIS A 92 -1.88 3.86 -16.87
C HIS A 92 -2.52 4.94 -16.01
N LEU A 93 -1.90 5.30 -14.88
CA LEU A 93 -2.35 6.38 -14.00
C LEU A 93 -1.55 7.68 -14.18
N HIS A 94 -0.78 7.79 -15.27
CA HIS A 94 0.08 8.92 -15.57
C HIS A 94 -0.57 10.28 -15.25
N ASP A 95 0.18 11.11 -14.53
CA ASP A 95 -0.24 12.44 -14.09
C ASP A 95 1.02 13.26 -13.73
N GLU A 96 1.25 14.37 -14.43
CA GLU A 96 2.36 15.28 -14.15
C GLU A 96 2.32 15.86 -12.72
N ALA A 97 1.13 15.95 -12.13
CA ALA A 97 0.92 16.43 -10.77
C ALA A 97 0.96 15.31 -9.72
N ALA A 98 1.33 14.08 -10.10
CA ALA A 98 1.38 12.95 -9.18
C ALA A 98 2.34 13.22 -8.00
N VAL A 99 1.94 12.69 -6.85
CA VAL A 99 2.70 12.74 -5.61
C VAL A 99 3.05 11.31 -5.23
N LEU A 100 4.30 11.07 -4.83
CA LEU A 100 4.67 9.81 -4.20
C LEU A 100 4.40 9.93 -2.70
N VAL A 101 3.40 9.19 -2.23
CA VAL A 101 2.96 9.21 -0.82
C VAL A 101 3.57 8.01 -0.12
N VAL A 102 4.37 8.22 0.91
CA VAL A 102 4.92 7.12 1.72
C VAL A 102 4.17 7.01 3.04
N ASP A 103 3.74 5.79 3.34
CA ASP A 103 3.15 5.43 4.63
C ASP A 103 3.39 3.95 4.90
N GLU A 104 3.03 3.49 6.10
CA GLU A 104 3.05 2.08 6.46
C GLU A 104 1.66 1.55 6.79
N THR A 105 1.52 0.23 6.68
CA THR A 105 0.39 -0.46 7.27
C THR A 105 0.84 -1.70 8.03
N GLY A 106 0.10 -2.03 9.07
CA GLY A 106 0.39 -3.16 9.94
C GLY A 106 -0.66 -4.25 9.87
N ASP A 107 -0.23 -5.49 10.10
CA ASP A 107 -1.10 -6.65 10.21
C ASP A 107 -0.92 -7.28 11.60
N VAL A 108 -2.02 -7.40 12.35
CA VAL A 108 -2.00 -8.07 13.65
C VAL A 108 -1.75 -9.57 13.45
N LYS A 109 -0.81 -10.13 14.21
CA LYS A 109 -0.43 -11.54 14.12
C LYS A 109 -0.38 -12.17 15.51
N LYS A 110 -0.56 -13.49 15.56
CA LYS A 110 -0.43 -14.30 16.79
C LYS A 110 0.87 -15.09 16.77
N GLY A 111 1.51 -15.21 17.93
CA GLY A 111 2.77 -15.93 18.10
C GLY A 111 4.01 -15.14 17.64
N THR A 112 5.17 -15.77 17.72
CA THR A 112 6.49 -15.14 17.56
C THR A 112 7.23 -15.50 16.27
N HIS A 113 6.67 -16.39 15.46
CA HIS A 113 7.36 -17.04 14.33
C HIS A 113 7.07 -16.39 12.97
N THR A 114 6.10 -15.48 12.88
CA THR A 114 5.87 -14.73 11.65
C THR A 114 6.96 -13.68 11.50
N VAL A 115 7.63 -13.64 10.35
CA VAL A 115 8.70 -12.70 10.05
C VAL A 115 8.32 -11.25 10.41
N GLY A 116 9.26 -10.53 11.04
CA GLY A 116 9.10 -9.13 11.41
C GLY A 116 8.08 -8.86 12.52
N VAL A 117 7.44 -9.90 13.09
CA VAL A 117 6.44 -9.71 14.14
C VAL A 117 7.08 -9.28 15.46
N GLN A 118 6.53 -8.24 16.07
CA GLN A 118 6.84 -7.84 17.44
C GLN A 118 5.67 -7.05 18.04
N ARG A 119 5.70 -6.81 19.35
CA ARG A 119 4.82 -5.81 19.98
C ARG A 119 5.25 -4.42 19.52
N GLN A 120 4.43 -3.80 18.69
CA GLN A 120 4.66 -2.46 18.18
C GLN A 120 3.33 -1.74 17.95
N TYR A 121 3.36 -0.41 17.89
CA TYR A 121 2.18 0.34 17.51
C TYR A 121 1.78 -0.02 16.09
N THR A 122 0.50 -0.32 15.90
CA THR A 122 -0.08 -0.55 14.57
C THR A 122 -1.31 0.34 14.42
N GLY A 123 -1.31 1.16 13.37
CA GLY A 123 -2.45 2.03 13.05
C GLY A 123 -3.75 1.25 12.87
N THR A 124 -3.68 0.00 12.42
CA THR A 124 -4.86 -0.87 12.25
C THR A 124 -5.55 -1.24 13.57
N ALA A 125 -4.82 -1.33 14.68
CA ALA A 125 -5.41 -1.62 16.00
C ALA A 125 -5.51 -0.37 16.91
N GLY A 126 -4.94 0.76 16.49
CA GLY A 126 -4.86 1.99 17.29
C GLY A 126 -4.08 1.85 18.60
N ARG A 127 -3.34 0.75 18.79
CA ARG A 127 -2.64 0.41 20.03
C ARG A 127 -1.42 -0.47 19.78
N ILE A 128 -0.62 -0.69 20.82
CA ILE A 128 0.53 -1.59 20.76
C ILE A 128 0.01 -3.03 20.76
N GLU A 129 0.26 -3.74 19.66
CA GLU A 129 -0.09 -5.14 19.47
C GLU A 129 1.04 -5.92 18.82
N ASN A 130 0.98 -7.24 18.97
CA ASN A 130 1.85 -8.12 18.21
C ASN A 130 1.47 -8.04 16.73
N SER A 131 2.32 -7.40 15.93
CA SER A 131 2.03 -7.08 14.54
C SER A 131 3.30 -7.09 13.70
N GLN A 132 3.12 -7.25 12.41
CA GLN A 132 4.12 -6.93 11.39
C GLN A 132 3.74 -5.61 10.73
N ALA A 133 4.70 -4.86 10.20
CA ALA A 133 4.46 -3.62 9.49
C ALA A 133 5.25 -3.59 8.19
N ALA A 134 4.68 -3.03 7.14
CA ALA A 134 5.34 -2.84 5.86
C ALA A 134 5.12 -1.42 5.35
N VAL A 135 6.16 -0.87 4.72
CA VAL A 135 6.19 0.48 4.15
C VAL A 135 5.86 0.39 2.67
N TYR A 136 5.05 1.31 2.18
CA TYR A 136 4.62 1.38 0.79
C TYR A 136 4.70 2.83 0.29
N PRO A 137 5.36 3.09 -0.84
CA PRO A 137 5.10 4.26 -1.65
C PRO A 137 3.87 4.02 -2.54
N VAL A 138 2.94 4.96 -2.49
CA VAL A 138 1.75 5.01 -3.34
C VAL A 138 1.93 6.13 -4.35
N TYR A 139 1.87 5.78 -5.63
CA TYR A 139 1.78 6.75 -6.70
C TYR A 139 0.36 7.31 -6.72
N ALA A 140 0.21 8.62 -6.50
CA ALA A 140 -1.07 9.26 -6.31
C ALA A 140 -1.29 10.41 -7.31
N GLY A 141 -2.07 10.15 -8.36
CA GLY A 141 -2.50 11.12 -9.37
C GLY A 141 -4.01 11.43 -9.31
N MET A 142 -4.47 12.38 -10.11
CA MET A 142 -5.89 12.73 -10.25
C MET A 142 -6.73 11.56 -10.78
N ARG A 143 -6.14 10.73 -11.65
CA ARG A 143 -6.81 9.59 -12.28
C ARG A 143 -6.98 8.40 -11.33
N GLY A 144 -6.11 8.28 -10.32
CA GLY A 144 -6.13 7.17 -9.38
C GLY A 144 -4.87 7.09 -8.53
N HIS A 145 -4.80 6.04 -7.72
CA HIS A 145 -3.66 5.78 -6.85
C HIS A 145 -3.47 4.27 -6.64
N ALA A 146 -2.21 3.85 -6.54
CA ALA A 146 -1.85 2.45 -6.26
C ALA A 146 -0.43 2.37 -5.67
N ALA A 147 -0.15 1.33 -4.88
CA ALA A 147 1.20 1.05 -4.41
C ALA A 147 2.12 0.68 -5.58
N VAL A 148 3.33 1.24 -5.58
CA VAL A 148 4.35 1.00 -6.61
C VAL A 148 5.58 0.27 -6.07
N ASP A 149 5.65 0.09 -4.75
CA ASP A 149 6.72 -0.65 -4.10
C ASP A 149 6.20 -1.18 -2.75
N ARG A 150 6.99 -2.03 -2.10
CA ARG A 150 6.73 -2.56 -0.76
C ARG A 150 8.06 -2.96 -0.12
N GLU A 151 8.19 -2.72 1.18
CA GLU A 151 9.25 -3.33 1.99
C GLU A 151 8.73 -3.71 3.38
N LEU A 152 9.13 -4.88 3.88
CA LEU A 152 8.78 -5.30 5.24
C LEU A 152 9.71 -4.61 6.24
N TYR A 153 9.13 -4.00 7.28
CA TYR A 153 9.92 -3.51 8.39
C TYR A 153 10.39 -4.68 9.26
N ILE A 154 11.70 -4.92 9.28
CA ILE A 154 12.35 -5.93 10.12
C ILE A 154 12.92 -5.25 11.37
N PRO A 155 12.34 -5.50 12.56
CA PRO A 155 12.81 -4.85 13.78
C PRO A 155 14.22 -5.27 14.19
N ARG A 156 14.88 -4.42 15.01
CA ARG A 156 16.20 -4.74 15.58
C ARG A 156 16.19 -6.06 16.37
N SER A 157 15.10 -6.36 17.07
CA SER A 157 14.90 -7.61 17.80
C SER A 157 14.91 -8.88 16.93
N TRP A 158 14.76 -8.73 15.61
CA TRP A 158 14.92 -9.81 14.64
C TRP A 158 16.34 -9.88 14.09
N THR A 159 16.87 -8.75 13.63
CA THR A 159 18.22 -8.69 13.02
C THR A 159 19.34 -8.98 14.00
N SER A 160 19.10 -8.88 15.31
CA SER A 160 20.02 -9.33 16.36
C SER A 160 19.98 -10.84 16.64
N ASP A 161 19.14 -11.62 15.94
CA ASP A 161 19.00 -13.08 16.08
C ASP A 161 19.13 -13.76 14.69
N PRO A 162 20.36 -14.17 14.30
CA PRO A 162 20.63 -14.77 12.99
C PRO A 162 19.86 -16.08 12.74
N ASP A 163 19.66 -16.90 13.78
CA ASP A 163 18.91 -18.16 13.66
C ASP A 163 17.44 -17.90 13.34
N ARG A 164 16.84 -16.93 14.03
CA ARG A 164 15.47 -16.50 13.76
C ARG A 164 15.33 -15.90 12.36
N CYS A 165 16.31 -15.12 11.90
CA CYS A 165 16.35 -14.60 10.53
C CYS A 165 16.40 -15.74 9.49
N ARG A 166 17.32 -16.69 9.64
CA ARG A 166 17.43 -17.88 8.76
C ARG A 166 16.14 -18.71 8.76
N ALA A 167 15.56 -18.95 9.93
CA ALA A 167 14.30 -19.69 10.05
C ALA A 167 13.15 -18.97 9.31
N ALA A 168 13.08 -17.64 9.39
CA ALA A 168 12.13 -16.83 8.63
C ALA A 168 12.47 -16.68 7.14
N GLY A 169 13.65 -17.10 6.69
CA GLY A 169 14.08 -16.96 5.31
C GLY A 169 14.46 -15.52 4.93
N LEU A 170 14.93 -14.74 5.90
CA LEU A 170 15.63 -13.49 5.64
C LEU A 170 17.04 -13.80 5.12
N GLY A 171 17.58 -12.93 4.25
CA GLY A 171 18.94 -13.08 3.72
C GLY A 171 19.99 -12.89 4.82
N GLU A 172 21.18 -13.45 4.65
CA GLU A 172 22.27 -13.36 5.65
C GLU A 172 22.71 -11.92 5.90
N ASP A 173 22.65 -11.07 4.87
CA ASP A 173 22.99 -9.65 4.92
C ASP A 173 21.84 -8.74 5.39
N THR A 174 20.74 -9.32 5.91
CA THR A 174 19.61 -8.52 6.39
C THR A 174 20.01 -7.73 7.63
N VAL A 175 20.16 -6.42 7.48
CA VAL A 175 20.44 -5.49 8.57
C VAL A 175 19.21 -4.68 8.98
N PHE A 176 19.25 -4.12 10.19
CA PHE A 176 18.19 -3.23 10.65
C PHE A 176 18.13 -1.95 9.81
N ALA A 177 16.95 -1.65 9.27
CA ALA A 177 16.64 -0.38 8.61
C ALA A 177 15.40 0.24 9.26
N THR A 178 15.42 1.55 9.52
CA THR A 178 14.23 2.26 10.01
C THR A 178 13.19 2.39 8.88
N LYS A 179 11.92 2.65 9.21
CA LYS A 179 10.89 2.90 8.18
C LYS A 179 11.27 4.05 7.22
N PRO A 180 11.84 5.18 7.68
CA PRO A 180 12.37 6.20 6.77
C PRO A 180 13.55 5.73 5.92
N ASP A 181 14.41 4.81 6.41
CA ASP A 181 15.47 4.24 5.58
C ASP A 181 14.87 3.39 4.45
N LEU A 182 13.86 2.57 4.74
CA LEU A 182 13.12 1.80 3.73
C LEU A 182 12.42 2.72 2.73
N ALA A 183 11.77 3.79 3.21
CA ALA A 183 11.15 4.80 2.37
C ALA A 183 12.15 5.44 1.40
N ARG A 184 13.33 5.82 1.91
CA ARG A 184 14.41 6.38 1.11
C ARG A 184 14.83 5.40 0.00
N THR A 185 15.12 4.15 0.35
CA THR A 185 15.50 3.11 -0.62
C THR A 185 14.43 2.94 -1.71
N MET A 186 13.16 2.91 -1.35
CA MET A 186 12.07 2.76 -2.31
C MET A 186 11.87 3.99 -3.20
N ILE A 187 12.07 5.20 -2.65
CA ILE A 187 12.05 6.44 -3.44
C ILE A 187 13.23 6.46 -4.42
N GLU A 188 14.45 6.16 -3.94
CA GLU A 188 15.64 6.07 -4.79
C GLU A 188 15.44 5.04 -5.91
N ARG A 189 14.95 3.84 -5.59
CA ARG A 189 14.62 2.79 -6.57
C ARG A 189 13.58 3.24 -7.61
N PHE A 190 12.54 3.97 -7.19
CA PHE A 190 11.53 4.53 -8.10
C PHE A 190 12.17 5.51 -9.09
N LEU A 191 13.07 6.37 -8.62
CA LEU A 191 13.73 7.39 -9.44
C LEU A 191 14.86 6.83 -10.31
N ASP A 192 15.62 5.87 -9.79
CA ASP A 192 16.70 5.17 -10.51
C ASP A 192 16.17 4.32 -11.67
N ALA A 193 14.90 3.89 -11.57
CA ALA A 193 14.18 3.26 -12.68
C ALA A 193 13.77 4.27 -13.79
N GLY A 194 14.07 5.56 -13.63
CA GLY A 194 13.77 6.60 -14.62
C GLY A 194 12.39 7.25 -14.49
N HIS A 195 11.66 6.98 -13.40
CA HIS A 195 10.40 7.67 -13.14
C HIS A 195 10.62 9.01 -12.46
N HIS A 196 9.66 9.90 -12.66
CA HIS A 196 9.70 11.25 -12.11
C HIS A 196 8.40 11.60 -11.39
N VAL A 197 8.53 12.27 -10.25
CA VAL A 197 7.44 12.94 -9.53
C VAL A 197 7.95 14.30 -9.07
N GLY A 198 7.08 15.31 -9.07
CA GLY A 198 7.45 16.63 -8.56
C GLY A 198 7.51 16.70 -7.03
N TRP A 199 6.83 15.77 -6.35
CA TRP A 199 6.58 15.86 -4.91
C TRP A 199 6.54 14.52 -4.19
N VAL A 200 7.09 14.51 -2.96
CA VAL A 200 6.95 13.43 -1.97
C VAL A 200 6.17 13.94 -0.75
N THR A 201 5.31 13.11 -0.18
CA THR A 201 4.64 13.37 1.11
C THR A 201 4.56 12.12 1.98
N GLY A 202 4.31 12.32 3.27
CA GLY A 202 4.38 11.28 4.29
C GLY A 202 4.07 11.87 5.67
N ASP A 203 3.84 10.99 6.63
CA ASP A 203 3.51 11.35 8.00
C ASP A 203 4.72 11.84 8.83
N GLU A 204 4.51 11.99 10.14
CA GLU A 204 5.51 12.48 11.08
C GLU A 204 6.74 11.57 11.20
N VAL A 205 6.59 10.25 11.03
CA VAL A 205 7.72 9.30 11.07
C VAL A 205 8.71 9.61 9.95
N TYR A 206 8.19 9.91 8.77
CA TYR A 206 9.01 10.25 7.59
C TYR A 206 9.50 11.69 7.66
N GLY A 207 8.62 12.64 7.98
CA GLY A 207 8.98 14.05 8.01
C GLY A 207 9.89 14.44 9.16
N GLY A 208 9.92 13.68 10.25
CA GLY A 208 10.88 13.84 11.34
C GLY A 208 12.31 13.43 10.96
N ASN A 209 12.50 12.62 9.91
CA ASN A 209 13.81 12.07 9.56
C ASN A 209 14.62 13.02 8.62
N PRO A 210 15.73 13.62 9.09
CA PRO A 210 16.53 14.54 8.27
C PRO A 210 17.25 13.85 7.10
N LYS A 211 17.64 12.58 7.23
CA LYS A 211 18.32 11.83 6.16
C LYS A 211 17.40 11.62 4.96
N LEU A 212 16.15 11.23 5.22
CA LEU A 212 15.13 11.10 4.18
C LEU A 212 14.87 12.45 3.48
N ARG A 213 14.69 13.53 4.25
CA ARG A 213 14.49 14.87 3.67
C ARG A 213 15.65 15.29 2.78
N THR A 214 16.88 15.07 3.25
CA THR A 214 18.10 15.41 2.50
C THR A 214 18.19 14.58 1.20
N ALA A 215 17.95 13.28 1.27
CA ALA A 215 17.97 12.42 0.08
C ALA A 215 16.93 12.85 -0.97
N VAL A 216 15.71 13.22 -0.56
CA VAL A 216 14.68 13.73 -1.49
C VAL A 216 15.12 15.06 -2.13
N GLN A 217 15.75 15.95 -1.35
CA GLN A 217 16.28 17.23 -1.85
C GLN A 217 17.42 17.05 -2.85
N GLU A 218 18.37 16.16 -2.57
CA GLU A 218 19.52 15.85 -3.43
C GLU A 218 19.08 15.30 -4.79
N ARG A 219 17.93 14.63 -4.84
CA ARG A 219 17.30 14.16 -6.07
C ARG A 219 16.48 15.24 -6.79
N GLY A 220 16.46 16.47 -6.28
CA GLY A 220 15.78 17.62 -6.88
C GLY A 220 14.25 17.60 -6.72
N ILE A 221 13.71 16.81 -5.79
CA ILE A 221 12.27 16.61 -5.62
C ILE A 221 11.75 17.45 -4.46
N GLY A 222 10.60 18.10 -4.65
CA GLY A 222 9.94 18.83 -3.57
C GLY A 222 9.32 17.87 -2.55
N TYR A 223 9.12 18.32 -1.33
CA TYR A 223 8.37 17.54 -0.35
C TYR A 223 7.42 18.40 0.48
N VAL A 224 6.36 17.77 0.98
CA VAL A 224 5.55 18.28 2.08
C VAL A 224 5.38 17.13 3.07
N LEU A 225 6.16 17.13 4.15
CA LEU A 225 6.20 16.03 5.11
C LEU A 225 5.70 16.52 6.46
N ALA A 226 4.78 15.75 7.07
CA ALA A 226 4.27 16.12 8.39
C ALA A 226 5.38 16.06 9.44
N VAL A 227 5.31 16.92 10.45
CA VAL A 227 6.28 16.96 11.56
C VAL A 227 5.56 17.19 12.87
N ALA A 228 6.20 16.77 13.96
CA ALA A 228 5.73 17.03 15.31
C ALA A 228 5.48 18.53 15.53
N CYS A 229 4.50 18.88 16.37
CA CYS A 229 4.32 20.27 16.81
C CYS A 229 5.56 20.82 17.55
N SER A 230 6.34 19.93 18.17
CA SER A 230 7.61 20.23 18.84
C SER A 230 8.82 20.30 17.91
N ALA A 231 8.66 20.06 16.60
CA ALA A 231 9.77 20.09 15.66
C ALA A 231 10.39 21.49 15.61
N GLU A 232 11.71 21.54 15.78
CA GLU A 232 12.47 22.79 15.67
C GLU A 232 12.74 23.14 14.20
N VAL A 233 12.49 24.40 13.84
CA VAL A 233 12.73 24.94 12.50
C VAL A 233 13.57 26.22 12.59
N PRO A 234 14.54 26.42 11.69
CA PRO A 234 15.34 27.64 11.68
C PRO A 234 14.57 28.80 11.05
N THR A 235 14.69 29.96 11.66
CA THR A 235 14.17 31.24 11.19
C THR A 235 15.27 32.29 11.24
N GLY A 236 15.05 33.46 10.64
CA GLY A 236 16.02 34.57 10.73
C GLY A 236 16.29 35.05 12.17
N ALA A 237 15.41 34.73 13.12
CA ALA A 237 15.54 35.08 14.54
C ALA A 237 16.06 33.91 15.42
N GLY A 238 16.50 32.81 14.81
CA GLY A 238 16.95 31.60 15.51
C GLY A 238 16.02 30.40 15.29
N LYS A 239 16.25 29.32 16.05
CA LYS A 239 15.44 28.10 15.99
C LYS A 239 14.20 28.23 16.89
N PHE A 240 13.05 27.83 16.37
CA PHE A 240 11.78 27.82 17.12
C PHE A 240 11.03 26.51 16.88
N ARG A 241 10.22 26.11 17.85
CA ARG A 241 9.25 25.03 17.67
C ARG A 241 8.14 25.44 16.71
N ALA A 242 7.62 24.49 15.94
CA ALA A 242 6.55 24.72 14.98
C ALA A 242 5.27 25.28 15.65
N ASP A 243 4.88 24.76 16.82
CA ASP A 243 3.73 25.25 17.58
C ASP A 243 3.88 26.70 18.07
N ALA A 244 5.06 27.06 18.56
CA ALA A 244 5.38 28.41 19.00
C ALA A 244 5.32 29.43 17.84
N LEU A 245 5.71 29.01 16.64
CA LEU A 245 5.54 29.83 15.43
C LEU A 245 4.08 29.92 15.02
N ALA A 246 3.33 28.80 15.05
CA ALA A 246 1.91 28.78 14.70
C ALA A 246 1.07 29.72 15.56
N ALA A 247 1.40 29.85 16.85
CA ALA A 247 0.75 30.78 17.78
C ALA A 247 0.96 32.26 17.41
N LYS A 248 2.03 32.58 16.69
CA LYS A 248 2.37 33.95 16.25
C LYS A 248 1.78 34.31 14.88
N VAL A 249 1.14 33.36 14.18
CA VAL A 249 0.56 33.62 12.85
C VAL A 249 -0.65 34.55 12.98
N PRO A 250 -0.63 35.75 12.36
CA PRO A 250 -1.74 36.70 12.47
C PRO A 250 -2.99 36.14 11.78
N LYS A 251 -4.18 36.50 12.28
CA LYS A 251 -5.48 36.00 11.75
C LYS A 251 -5.61 36.17 10.23
N ARG A 252 -5.12 37.29 9.68
CA ARG A 252 -5.18 37.61 8.24
C ARG A 252 -4.30 36.73 7.34
N ALA A 253 -3.34 36.00 7.90
CA ALA A 253 -2.46 35.12 7.12
C ALA A 253 -3.06 33.73 6.86
N TRP A 254 -4.15 33.38 7.55
CA TRP A 254 -4.84 32.11 7.37
C TRP A 254 -5.76 32.16 6.14
N GLN A 255 -5.64 31.15 5.27
CA GLN A 255 -6.43 31.03 4.06
C GLN A 255 -7.25 29.74 4.06
N LYS A 256 -8.53 29.83 3.73
CA LYS A 256 -9.41 28.66 3.58
C LYS A 256 -9.11 27.96 2.26
N LEU A 257 -8.56 26.75 2.31
CA LEU A 257 -8.27 25.94 1.12
C LEU A 257 -8.68 24.48 1.35
N SER A 258 -9.05 23.81 0.27
CA SER A 258 -9.39 22.39 0.31
C SER A 258 -8.15 21.51 0.18
N ALA A 259 -8.02 20.52 1.06
CA ALA A 259 -7.01 19.47 0.99
C ALA A 259 -7.40 18.33 0.02
N GLY A 260 -8.25 18.62 -0.97
CA GLY A 260 -8.83 17.65 -1.89
C GLY A 260 -10.19 17.10 -1.46
N ARG A 261 -10.81 16.34 -2.37
CA ARG A 261 -12.12 15.69 -2.17
C ARG A 261 -11.96 14.46 -1.25
N GLY A 262 -12.85 14.32 -0.29
CA GLY A 262 -13.09 13.08 0.45
C GLY A 262 -14.48 12.53 0.19
N ALA A 263 -14.86 11.47 0.89
CA ALA A 263 -16.16 10.79 0.71
C ALA A 263 -17.40 11.70 0.87
N LYS A 264 -17.29 12.78 1.68
CA LYS A 264 -18.35 13.76 1.93
C LYS A 264 -18.16 15.09 1.17
N GLY A 265 -17.31 15.13 0.15
CA GLY A 265 -17.00 16.35 -0.61
C GLY A 265 -15.67 16.99 -0.23
N GLN A 266 -15.54 18.30 -0.46
CA GLN A 266 -14.29 19.04 -0.27
C GLN A 266 -13.86 19.10 1.21
N ARG A 267 -12.58 18.87 1.49
CA ARG A 267 -12.02 18.91 2.85
C ARG A 267 -11.37 20.26 3.12
N PHE A 268 -12.17 21.23 3.55
CA PHE A 268 -11.70 22.58 3.84
C PHE A 268 -11.00 22.68 5.20
N TYR A 269 -9.82 23.30 5.20
CA TYR A 269 -9.07 23.69 6.38
C TYR A 269 -8.59 25.13 6.24
N ASP A 270 -8.16 25.73 7.34
CA ASP A 270 -7.43 26.99 7.29
C ASP A 270 -5.93 26.70 7.25
N TRP A 271 -5.23 27.36 6.34
CA TRP A 271 -3.81 27.12 6.08
C TRP A 271 -2.99 28.39 6.23
N ALA A 272 -1.80 28.26 6.78
CA ALA A 272 -0.79 29.32 6.83
C ALA A 272 0.56 28.74 6.43
N VAL A 273 1.44 29.61 5.92
CA VAL A 273 2.81 29.25 5.54
C VAL A 273 3.79 30.27 6.13
N ILE A 274 4.93 29.78 6.59
CA ILE A 274 6.03 30.60 7.12
C ILE A 274 7.30 30.21 6.37
N ASP A 275 8.01 31.18 5.80
CA ASP A 275 9.32 30.93 5.19
C ASP A 275 10.37 30.63 6.27
N LEU A 276 11.17 29.59 6.05
CA LEU A 276 12.23 29.16 6.96
C LEU A 276 13.59 29.64 6.46
N ALA A 277 14.49 29.94 7.39
CA ALA A 277 15.86 30.35 7.11
C ALA A 277 16.80 29.13 7.09
N GLU A 278 16.50 28.17 6.22
CA GLU A 278 17.37 27.01 6.00
C GLU A 278 18.53 27.42 5.06
N PRO A 279 19.78 27.00 5.34
CA PRO A 279 20.94 27.34 4.51
C PRO A 279 20.99 26.56 3.20
N ALA A 280 20.23 25.46 3.09
CA ALA A 280 20.21 24.61 1.91
C ALA A 280 19.47 25.27 0.73
N PRO A 281 19.85 25.00 -0.53
CA PRO A 281 19.18 25.54 -1.71
C PRO A 281 17.67 25.23 -1.78
N GLY A 282 16.95 26.08 -2.50
CA GLY A 282 15.50 25.99 -2.68
C GLY A 282 14.71 26.79 -1.65
N ARG A 283 13.38 26.65 -1.70
CA ARG A 283 12.45 27.28 -0.75
C ARG A 283 12.11 26.29 0.35
N HIS A 284 12.38 26.67 1.59
CA HIS A 284 12.03 25.90 2.79
C HIS A 284 10.94 26.62 3.56
N GLN A 285 9.86 25.93 3.88
CA GLN A 285 8.69 26.54 4.49
C GLN A 285 8.10 25.63 5.57
N LEU A 286 7.46 26.24 6.56
CA LEU A 286 6.58 25.57 7.51
C LEU A 286 5.14 25.81 7.07
N LEU A 287 4.47 24.76 6.61
CA LEU A 287 3.04 24.78 6.30
C LEU A 287 2.28 24.35 7.55
N ILE A 288 1.20 25.06 7.86
CA ILE A 288 0.38 24.82 9.04
C ILE A 288 -1.07 24.67 8.60
N ARG A 289 -1.69 23.55 9.01
CA ARG A 289 -3.11 23.28 8.82
C ARG A 289 -3.84 23.48 10.13
N ARG A 290 -4.96 24.17 10.12
CA ARG A 290 -5.89 24.30 11.24
C ARG A 290 -7.24 23.67 10.89
N ASN A 291 -7.69 22.75 11.73
CA ASN A 291 -9.04 22.24 11.69
C ASN A 291 -10.04 23.36 12.04
N ARG A 292 -11.02 23.59 11.17
CA ARG A 292 -11.98 24.69 11.31
C ARG A 292 -12.99 24.49 12.43
N SER A 293 -13.28 23.25 12.82
CA SER A 293 -14.21 22.94 13.91
C SER A 293 -13.50 22.71 15.24
N THR A 294 -12.38 21.98 15.24
CA THR A 294 -11.68 21.62 16.49
C THR A 294 -10.56 22.59 16.85
N GLY A 295 -10.09 23.42 15.91
CA GLY A 295 -8.91 24.27 16.10
C GLY A 295 -7.57 23.52 16.10
N GLU A 296 -7.59 22.19 15.98
CA GLU A 296 -6.39 21.34 16.00
C GLU A 296 -5.43 21.70 14.87
N LEU A 297 -4.14 21.76 15.21
CA LEU A 297 -3.06 22.12 14.28
C LEU A 297 -2.27 20.89 13.83
N ALA A 298 -1.96 20.85 12.54
CA ALA A 298 -0.95 19.95 11.97
C ALA A 298 0.13 20.77 11.26
N HIS A 299 1.38 20.31 11.36
CA HIS A 299 2.55 21.04 10.89
C HIS A 299 3.28 20.20 9.83
N TYR A 300 3.81 20.86 8.81
CA TYR A 300 4.54 20.20 7.73
C TYR A 300 5.80 20.99 7.40
N ARG A 301 6.93 20.30 7.29
CA ARG A 301 8.12 20.86 6.64
C ARG A 301 7.95 20.72 5.13
N CYS A 302 8.18 21.81 4.42
CA CYS A 302 8.08 21.88 2.97
C CYS A 302 9.44 22.25 2.37
N HIS A 303 9.76 21.62 1.24
CA HIS A 303 10.87 22.01 0.37
C HIS A 303 10.41 22.02 -1.07
N SER A 304 10.92 22.97 -1.85
CA SER A 304 10.74 23.01 -3.30
C SER A 304 11.95 23.63 -3.99
N THR A 305 12.32 23.11 -5.15
CA THR A 305 13.41 23.65 -5.99
C THR A 305 13.01 24.95 -6.66
N THR A 306 11.73 25.07 -7.04
CA THR A 306 11.11 26.28 -7.59
C THR A 306 10.01 26.80 -6.68
N PRO A 307 9.67 28.10 -6.71
CA PRO A 307 8.59 28.64 -5.88
C PRO A 307 7.27 27.90 -6.07
N ALA A 308 6.76 27.30 -4.99
CA ALA A 308 5.46 26.62 -4.98
C ALA A 308 4.38 27.52 -4.35
N SER A 309 3.19 27.54 -4.95
CA SER A 309 2.04 28.25 -4.37
C SER A 309 1.50 27.53 -3.13
N LEU A 310 0.84 28.27 -2.22
CA LEU A 310 0.17 27.67 -1.06
C LEU A 310 -0.82 26.56 -1.50
N ALA A 311 -1.57 26.79 -2.59
CA ALA A 311 -2.48 25.79 -3.13
C ALA A 311 -1.76 24.50 -3.56
N THR A 312 -0.53 24.59 -4.09
CA THR A 312 0.29 23.43 -4.44
C THR A 312 0.69 22.66 -3.18
N LEU A 313 1.21 23.35 -2.16
CA LEU A 313 1.60 22.70 -0.90
C LEU A 313 0.42 22.03 -0.21
N VAL A 314 -0.76 22.68 -0.20
CA VAL A 314 -2.01 22.12 0.34
C VAL A 314 -2.46 20.89 -0.43
N ARG A 315 -2.37 20.90 -1.76
CA ARG A 315 -2.68 19.73 -2.61
C ARG A 315 -1.75 18.56 -2.31
N VAL A 316 -0.46 18.80 -2.16
CA VAL A 316 0.54 17.77 -1.85
C VAL A 316 0.27 17.20 -0.45
N ALA A 317 0.11 18.05 0.57
CA ALA A 317 -0.26 17.61 1.92
C ALA A 317 -1.58 16.80 1.94
N GLY A 318 -2.58 17.25 1.17
CA GLY A 318 -3.87 16.59 1.03
C GLY A 318 -3.81 15.22 0.34
N SER A 319 -2.78 14.99 -0.48
CA SER A 319 -2.56 13.72 -1.19
C SER A 319 -2.21 12.57 -0.25
N ARG A 320 -1.73 12.86 0.98
CA ARG A 320 -1.46 11.85 2.02
C ARG A 320 -2.64 10.89 2.21
N TRP A 321 -3.86 11.40 2.19
CA TRP A 321 -5.07 10.60 2.38
C TRP A 321 -5.25 9.45 1.37
N ARG A 322 -4.72 9.59 0.15
CA ARG A 322 -4.82 8.55 -0.88
C ARG A 322 -4.11 7.26 -0.48
N VAL A 323 -3.10 7.33 0.40
CA VAL A 323 -2.45 6.11 0.93
C VAL A 323 -3.38 5.34 1.86
N GLU A 324 -4.20 6.04 2.65
CA GLU A 324 -5.19 5.42 3.54
C GLU A 324 -6.30 4.74 2.71
N GLU A 325 -6.79 5.42 1.66
CA GLU A 325 -7.76 4.85 0.71
C GLU A 325 -7.17 3.64 -0.06
N THR A 326 -5.89 3.70 -0.41
CA THR A 326 -5.16 2.58 -1.03
C THR A 326 -5.10 1.40 -0.08
N PHE A 327 -4.67 1.59 1.17
CA PHE A 327 -4.60 0.50 2.14
C PHE A 327 -5.97 -0.10 2.46
N GLN A 328 -7.01 0.73 2.58
CA GLN A 328 -8.38 0.23 2.76
C GLN A 328 -8.82 -0.64 1.58
N SER A 329 -8.54 -0.21 0.35
CA SER A 329 -8.90 -0.94 -0.86
C SER A 329 -8.05 -2.19 -1.07
N GLU A 330 -6.74 -2.13 -0.85
CA GLU A 330 -5.83 -3.28 -0.97
C GLU A 330 -6.14 -4.36 0.07
N LYS A 331 -6.47 -3.98 1.31
CA LYS A 331 -6.90 -4.93 2.34
C LYS A 331 -8.29 -5.49 2.03
N GLY A 332 -9.29 -4.63 1.82
CA GLY A 332 -10.67 -5.04 1.62
C GLY A 332 -10.95 -5.78 0.31
N LEU A 333 -10.32 -5.35 -0.79
CA LEU A 333 -10.58 -5.88 -2.13
C LEU A 333 -9.50 -6.84 -2.62
N ALA A 334 -8.23 -6.62 -2.29
CA ALA A 334 -7.11 -7.42 -2.79
C ALA A 334 -6.46 -8.33 -1.73
N GLY A 335 -7.01 -8.42 -0.51
CA GLY A 335 -6.56 -9.34 0.52
C GLY A 335 -5.12 -9.12 0.99
N LEU A 336 -4.63 -7.87 0.96
CA LEU A 336 -3.24 -7.52 1.32
C LEU A 336 -2.83 -8.07 2.70
N ASP A 337 -3.71 -7.98 3.70
CA ASP A 337 -3.46 -8.35 5.10
C ASP A 337 -3.98 -9.75 5.48
N GLU A 338 -4.66 -10.45 4.55
CA GLU A 338 -5.29 -11.75 4.82
C GLU A 338 -4.33 -12.95 4.78
N HIS A 339 -3.06 -12.71 4.40
CA HIS A 339 -2.05 -13.76 4.32
C HIS A 339 -1.84 -14.47 5.67
N GLN A 340 -1.60 -15.78 5.56
CA GLN A 340 -1.32 -16.67 6.69
C GLN A 340 0.12 -17.18 6.67
N VAL A 341 0.97 -16.57 5.86
CA VAL A 341 2.36 -16.97 5.67
C VAL A 341 3.23 -16.49 6.83
N ARG A 342 4.36 -17.16 7.04
CA ARG A 342 5.28 -16.87 8.17
C ARG A 342 6.68 -16.47 7.75
N ARG A 343 7.12 -16.86 6.55
CA ARG A 343 8.48 -16.64 6.06
C ARG A 343 8.52 -15.45 5.11
N TYR A 344 9.64 -14.72 5.10
CA TYR A 344 9.85 -13.53 4.28
C TYR A 344 9.53 -13.76 2.80
N PRO A 345 10.04 -14.81 2.12
CA PRO A 345 9.77 -14.98 0.69
C PRO A 345 8.28 -15.14 0.39
N SER A 346 7.54 -15.80 1.28
CA SER A 346 6.11 -16.01 1.12
C SER A 346 5.30 -14.75 1.41
N TRP A 347 5.69 -13.97 2.43
CA TRP A 347 5.09 -12.67 2.71
C TRP A 347 5.28 -11.74 1.52
N ALA A 348 6.52 -11.64 1.05
CA ALA A 348 6.88 -10.83 -0.08
C ALA A 348 6.02 -11.23 -1.29
N ARG A 349 6.07 -12.49 -1.69
CA ARG A 349 5.32 -12.95 -2.85
C ARG A 349 3.80 -12.77 -2.75
N TRP A 350 3.22 -12.85 -1.55
CA TRP A 350 1.80 -12.53 -1.35
C TRP A 350 1.50 -11.06 -1.62
N VAL A 351 2.18 -10.14 -0.92
CA VAL A 351 1.89 -8.71 -1.05
C VAL A 351 2.23 -8.20 -2.46
N THR A 352 3.27 -8.75 -3.10
CA THR A 352 3.59 -8.47 -4.51
C THR A 352 2.45 -8.85 -5.44
N LEU A 353 1.71 -9.93 -5.18
CA LEU A 353 0.58 -10.36 -6.01
C LEU A 353 -0.73 -9.66 -5.63
N ALA A 354 -0.84 -9.08 -4.42
CA ALA A 354 -1.94 -8.21 -4.05
C ALA A 354 -1.86 -6.83 -4.74
N MET A 355 -0.65 -6.31 -4.96
CA MET A 355 -0.43 -5.04 -5.69
C MET A 355 -1.07 -5.01 -7.10
N PRO A 356 -0.82 -5.96 -8.03
CA PRO A 356 -1.44 -5.97 -9.34
C PRO A 356 -2.96 -6.19 -9.28
N ALA A 357 -3.46 -6.91 -8.27
CA ALA A 357 -4.91 -7.06 -8.08
C ALA A 357 -5.57 -5.69 -7.85
N HIS A 358 -5.02 -4.87 -6.95
CA HIS A 358 -5.53 -3.52 -6.71
C HIS A 358 -5.22 -2.56 -7.87
N ALA A 359 -4.02 -2.62 -8.44
CA ALA A 359 -3.63 -1.77 -9.58
C ALA A 359 -4.56 -1.99 -10.78
N PHE A 360 -4.96 -3.24 -11.07
CA PHE A 360 -5.98 -3.55 -12.07
C PHE A 360 -7.28 -2.79 -11.81
N LEU A 361 -7.83 -2.84 -10.60
CA LEU A 361 -9.07 -2.12 -10.25
C LEU A 361 -8.91 -0.60 -10.39
N ALA A 362 -7.78 -0.05 -9.96
CA ALA A 362 -7.50 1.38 -10.04
C ALA A 362 -7.40 1.85 -11.51
N VAL A 363 -6.76 1.07 -12.38
CA VAL A 363 -6.63 1.37 -13.80
C VAL A 363 -7.97 1.24 -14.53
N VAL A 364 -8.71 0.16 -14.32
CA VAL A 364 -10.06 0.01 -14.91
C VAL A 364 -10.98 1.16 -14.46
N ARG A 365 -10.90 1.57 -13.20
CA ARG A 365 -11.65 2.74 -12.72
C ARG A 365 -11.27 4.02 -13.46
N ALA A 366 -9.97 4.30 -13.57
CA ALA A 366 -9.48 5.49 -14.26
C ALA A 366 -9.90 5.51 -15.74
N ASP A 367 -9.91 4.33 -16.35
CA ASP A 367 -10.29 4.10 -17.74
C ASP A 367 -11.80 4.26 -17.98
N GLU A 368 -12.63 3.68 -17.12
CA GLU A 368 -14.09 3.88 -17.12
C GLU A 368 -14.46 5.35 -16.95
N HIS A 369 -13.79 6.07 -16.02
CA HIS A 369 -14.05 7.49 -15.80
C HIS A 369 -13.65 8.39 -16.98
N ALA A 370 -12.67 7.96 -17.77
CA ALA A 370 -12.22 8.71 -18.95
C ALA A 370 -13.13 8.50 -20.17
N HIS A 371 -13.69 7.30 -20.33
CA HIS A 371 -14.42 6.92 -21.55
C HIS A 371 -15.95 6.92 -21.39
N ARG A 372 -16.45 6.87 -20.15
CA ARG A 372 -17.88 6.78 -19.88
C ARG A 372 -18.30 7.87 -18.89
N PRO A 373 -18.94 8.96 -19.35
CA PRO A 373 -19.47 9.96 -18.44
C PRO A 373 -20.47 9.27 -17.49
N THR A 374 -20.37 9.60 -16.21
CA THR A 374 -21.29 9.07 -15.21
C THR A 374 -22.68 9.67 -15.45
N PRO A 375 -23.75 8.86 -15.52
CA PRO A 375 -25.11 9.39 -15.56
C PRO A 375 -25.39 10.34 -14.40
N ASP A 376 -26.19 11.39 -14.62
CA ASP A 376 -26.41 12.48 -13.65
C ASP A 376 -26.95 12.00 -12.29
N ASP A 377 -27.63 10.86 -12.26
CA ASP A 377 -28.25 10.26 -11.07
C ASP A 377 -27.33 9.25 -10.34
N LEU A 378 -26.15 8.95 -10.87
CA LEU A 378 -25.22 7.96 -10.32
C LEU A 378 -23.90 8.58 -9.87
N ILE A 379 -23.25 7.94 -8.90
CA ILE A 379 -21.84 8.22 -8.61
C ILE A 379 -20.94 7.46 -9.61
N PRO A 380 -19.73 7.98 -9.91
CA PRO A 380 -18.78 7.27 -10.76
C PRO A 380 -18.43 5.90 -10.18
N LEU A 381 -18.17 4.91 -11.05
CA LEU A 381 -17.80 3.56 -10.62
C LEU A 381 -16.62 3.59 -9.64
N SER A 382 -16.77 2.89 -8.51
CA SER A 382 -15.70 2.73 -7.52
C SER A 382 -14.93 1.43 -7.77
N CYS A 383 -13.73 1.30 -7.20
CA CYS A 383 -12.99 0.03 -7.24
C CYS A 383 -13.81 -1.11 -6.61
N ASN A 384 -14.60 -0.83 -5.57
CA ASN A 384 -15.49 -1.82 -4.95
C ASN A 384 -16.53 -2.35 -5.94
N GLU A 385 -17.19 -1.45 -6.67
CA GLU A 385 -18.23 -1.84 -7.62
C GLU A 385 -17.66 -2.52 -8.86
N ILE A 386 -16.52 -2.06 -9.37
CA ILE A 386 -15.78 -2.73 -10.44
C ILE A 386 -15.38 -4.14 -10.02
N CYS A 387 -14.83 -4.31 -8.81
CA CYS A 387 -14.44 -5.62 -8.30
C CYS A 387 -15.66 -6.57 -8.23
N ARG A 388 -16.78 -6.09 -7.68
CA ARG A 388 -18.03 -6.85 -7.59
C ARG A 388 -18.51 -7.31 -8.98
N LEU A 389 -18.62 -6.38 -9.91
CA LEU A 389 -19.12 -6.64 -11.26
C LEU A 389 -18.14 -7.50 -12.07
N PHE A 390 -16.83 -7.29 -11.92
CA PHE A 390 -15.80 -8.11 -12.56
C PHE A 390 -15.91 -9.58 -12.13
N ILE A 391 -16.01 -9.83 -10.82
CA ILE A 391 -16.18 -11.20 -10.31
C ILE A 391 -17.52 -11.80 -10.77
N ALA A 392 -18.61 -11.03 -10.76
CA ALA A 392 -19.93 -11.53 -11.11
C ALA A 392 -20.11 -11.81 -12.62
N LEU A 393 -19.53 -10.97 -13.48
CA LEU A 393 -19.79 -10.98 -14.93
C LEU A 393 -18.65 -11.60 -15.74
N VAL A 394 -17.41 -11.50 -15.28
CA VAL A 394 -16.22 -11.93 -16.04
C VAL A 394 -15.73 -13.29 -15.54
N VAL A 395 -15.66 -13.48 -14.23
CA VAL A 395 -15.05 -14.66 -13.63
C VAL A 395 -16.07 -15.80 -13.49
N ARG A 396 -15.68 -17.00 -13.94
CA ARG A 396 -16.49 -18.22 -13.83
C ARG A 396 -15.79 -19.23 -12.91
N PRO A 397 -16.09 -19.25 -11.60
CA PRO A 397 -15.50 -20.22 -10.69
C PRO A 397 -16.04 -21.63 -10.95
N VAL A 398 -15.25 -22.65 -10.57
CA VAL A 398 -15.69 -24.05 -10.62
C VAL A 398 -16.77 -24.29 -9.56
N ARG A 399 -17.91 -24.85 -9.98
CA ARG A 399 -19.09 -25.08 -9.11
C ARG A 399 -19.56 -26.54 -9.08
N ASP A 400 -18.77 -27.47 -9.62
CA ASP A 400 -19.19 -28.87 -9.69
C ASP A 400 -19.24 -29.54 -8.30
N ALA A 401 -20.17 -30.50 -8.16
CA ALA A 401 -20.41 -31.18 -6.89
C ALA A 401 -19.23 -32.08 -6.47
N ALA A 402 -18.55 -32.72 -7.43
CA ALA A 402 -17.44 -33.63 -7.14
C ALA A 402 -16.25 -32.87 -6.54
N HIS A 403 -15.91 -31.70 -7.08
CA HIS A 403 -14.90 -30.79 -6.56
C HIS A 403 -15.23 -30.32 -5.14
N ARG A 404 -16.48 -29.90 -4.90
CA ARG A 404 -16.92 -29.48 -3.55
C ARG A 404 -16.84 -30.63 -2.53
N LEU A 405 -17.23 -31.84 -2.92
CA LEU A 405 -17.14 -33.03 -2.07
C LEU A 405 -15.68 -33.43 -1.82
N ALA A 406 -14.81 -33.36 -2.84
CA ALA A 406 -13.38 -33.61 -2.69
C ALA A 406 -12.71 -32.62 -1.72
N TRP A 407 -13.06 -31.34 -1.77
CA TRP A 407 -12.60 -30.34 -0.80
C TRP A 407 -13.16 -30.57 0.61
N SER A 408 -14.40 -31.03 0.72
CA SER A 408 -14.99 -31.47 2.00
C SER A 408 -14.18 -32.62 2.62
N ASP A 409 -13.87 -33.66 1.83
CA ASP A 409 -13.02 -34.78 2.25
C ASP A 409 -11.64 -34.31 2.67
N TRP A 410 -11.01 -33.46 1.87
CA TRP A 410 -9.70 -32.90 2.18
C TRP A 410 -9.69 -32.15 3.51
N ARG A 411 -10.68 -31.27 3.77
CA ARG A 411 -10.82 -30.52 5.02
C ARG A 411 -10.97 -31.45 6.22
N ARG A 412 -11.83 -32.45 6.13
CA ARG A 412 -12.06 -33.43 7.20
C ARG A 412 -10.81 -34.24 7.50
N ARG A 413 -10.09 -34.71 6.47
CA ARG A 413 -8.79 -35.41 6.63
C ARG A 413 -7.74 -34.50 7.24
N HIS A 414 -7.68 -33.23 6.86
CA HIS A 414 -6.78 -32.26 7.45
C HIS A 414 -7.09 -32.03 8.94
N GLN A 415 -8.35 -31.78 9.29
CA GLN A 415 -8.79 -31.60 10.67
C GLN A 415 -8.47 -32.82 11.55
N ALA A 416 -8.71 -34.04 11.03
CA ALA A 416 -8.35 -35.27 11.72
C ALA A 416 -6.84 -35.34 12.03
N ARG A 417 -5.99 -35.07 11.04
CA ARG A 417 -4.52 -35.03 11.22
C ARG A 417 -4.07 -33.96 12.22
N SER A 418 -4.65 -32.76 12.15
CA SER A 418 -4.37 -31.67 13.08
C SER A 418 -4.76 -32.05 14.52
N ARG A 419 -5.93 -32.67 14.70
CA ARG A 419 -6.40 -33.18 16.00
C ARG A 419 -5.43 -34.23 16.56
N THR A 420 -5.04 -35.22 15.77
CA THR A 420 -4.05 -36.24 16.18
C THR A 420 -2.72 -35.62 16.58
N SER A 421 -2.25 -34.62 15.84
CA SER A 421 -0.99 -33.93 16.16
C SER A 421 -1.08 -33.14 17.47
N HIS A 422 -2.23 -32.49 17.73
CA HIS A 422 -2.49 -31.82 19.01
C HIS A 422 -2.49 -32.78 20.18
N TYR A 423 -3.15 -33.94 20.06
CA TYR A 423 -3.14 -34.97 21.10
C TYR A 423 -1.74 -35.51 21.37
N ARG A 424 -0.95 -35.79 20.32
CA ARG A 424 0.46 -36.21 20.49
C ARG A 424 1.29 -35.17 21.23
N ARG A 425 1.13 -33.89 20.88
CA ARG A 425 1.83 -32.80 21.57
C ARG A 425 1.40 -32.66 23.03
N GLN A 426 0.11 -32.79 23.31
CA GLN A 426 -0.40 -32.74 24.69
C GLN A 426 0.15 -33.89 25.53
N ALA A 427 0.17 -35.11 24.99
CA ALA A 427 0.76 -36.27 25.66
C ALA A 427 2.27 -36.08 25.92
N ALA A 428 3.02 -35.56 24.94
CA ALA A 428 4.45 -35.27 25.08
C ALA A 428 4.77 -34.11 26.05
N SER A 429 3.79 -33.27 26.41
CA SER A 429 3.95 -32.21 27.42
C SER A 429 3.48 -32.62 28.82
N GLN A 430 2.89 -33.81 28.96
CA GLN A 430 2.47 -34.40 30.23
C GLN A 430 3.48 -35.44 30.75
N THR A 431 4.51 -35.74 29.94
CA THR A 431 5.71 -36.52 30.28
C THR A 431 6.86 -35.55 30.43
#